data_AF-A0A7J2LV28-F1
#
_entry.id   AF-A0A7J2LV28-F1
#
_cell.length_a   1.000
_cell.length_b   1.000
_cell.length_c   1.000
_cell.angle_alpha   90.00
_cell.angle_beta   90.00
_cell.angle_gamma   90.00
#
_symmetry.space_group_name_H-M   'P 1'
#
loop_
_entity.id
_entity.type
_entity.pdbx_description
1 polymer ?
#
loop_
_entity_poly.entity_id
_entity_poly.type
_entity_poly.pdbx_seq_one_letter_code
_entity_poly.pdbx_strand_id
1 'polypeptide(L)'
;MEDISVDAELRNRILESLEQEIGCQLFETDEDKRLFNDLKQYEGRIVKDEGKGYEDVLDSLLPKRVGGASELLVYAYLIRKKYGYVVPLLQAQRLLGNQGKYIIPPDFLLLRSKGETFGIEVGVGKERQIASFSTVTSIPVFTVTVGSFEQPQPYRCGKCLKWIIYCDKVIEICANNQDGDRKYLECEECPLFNDGKCPFIVYHGPAHDYEGEERKLRYHYSCVKDDPLVKKELASSRSRKPKLIAPIPWVSGLEHIKEE
;
A
#
# COMPACT_ATOMS: atom_id res chain seq x y z
N MET A 1 5.33 -0.52 13.11
CA MET A 1 4.23 -1.50 13.10
C MET A 1 4.45 -2.58 12.03
N GLU A 2 4.97 -2.25 10.85
CA GLU A 2 5.24 -3.20 9.74
C GLU A 2 6.11 -4.39 10.14
N ASP A 3 7.10 -4.10 10.99
CA ASP A 3 7.94 -5.10 11.62
C ASP A 3 7.13 -6.08 12.48
N ILE A 4 6.08 -5.68 13.22
CA ILE A 4 5.36 -6.61 14.12
C ILE A 4 4.66 -7.76 13.39
N SER A 5 4.34 -7.59 12.11
CA SER A 5 3.76 -8.67 11.31
C SER A 5 4.78 -9.74 10.94
N VAL A 6 6.08 -9.42 10.96
CA VAL A 6 7.17 -10.31 10.52
C VAL A 6 8.26 -10.54 11.57
N ASP A 7 8.31 -9.71 12.60
CA ASP A 7 9.27 -9.64 13.71
C ASP A 7 8.48 -9.90 15.00
N ALA A 8 8.54 -11.15 15.46
CA ALA A 8 7.82 -11.61 16.64
C ALA A 8 8.32 -10.92 17.92
N GLU A 9 9.61 -10.61 18.01
CA GLU A 9 10.18 -9.96 19.19
C GLU A 9 9.66 -8.52 19.34
N LEU A 10 9.64 -7.75 18.24
CA LEU A 10 9.03 -6.43 18.26
C LEU A 10 7.52 -6.50 18.53
N ARG A 11 6.83 -7.48 17.94
CA ARG A 11 5.39 -7.70 18.18
C ARG A 11 5.13 -7.91 19.67
N ASN A 12 5.83 -8.85 20.30
CA ASN A 12 5.61 -9.19 21.70
C ASN A 12 5.90 -8.01 22.62
N ARG A 13 6.98 -7.25 22.38
CA ARG A 13 7.27 -6.01 23.14
C ARG A 13 6.14 -4.98 23.05
N ILE A 14 5.56 -4.80 21.87
CA ILE A 14 4.45 -3.85 21.69
C ILE A 14 3.18 -4.36 22.39
N LEU A 15 2.83 -5.64 22.21
CA LEU A 15 1.65 -6.23 22.85
C LEU A 15 1.76 -6.17 24.39
N GLU A 16 2.92 -6.50 24.96
CA GLU A 16 3.19 -6.37 26.39
C GLU A 16 3.03 -4.93 26.88
N SER A 17 3.56 -3.96 26.12
CA SER A 17 3.42 -2.54 26.46
C SER A 17 1.95 -2.09 26.46
N LEU A 18 1.17 -2.52 25.45
CA LEU A 18 -0.27 -2.21 25.39
C LEU A 18 -1.03 -2.82 26.56
N GLU A 19 -0.74 -4.08 26.91
CA GLU A 19 -1.37 -4.76 28.05
C GLU A 19 -1.01 -4.08 29.38
N GLN A 20 0.23 -3.63 29.55
CA GLN A 20 0.68 -2.93 30.77
C GLN A 20 0.04 -1.55 30.93
N GLU A 21 -0.01 -0.76 29.86
CA GLU A 21 -0.48 0.63 29.90
C GLU A 21 -2.01 0.76 29.89
N ILE A 22 -2.71 -0.12 29.17
CA ILE A 22 -4.18 -0.05 28.97
C ILE A 22 -4.92 -1.06 29.87
N GLY A 23 -4.30 -2.20 30.19
CA GLY A 23 -4.87 -3.20 31.08
C GLY A 23 -6.15 -3.83 30.54
N CYS A 24 -7.15 -4.02 31.41
CA CYS A 24 -8.40 -4.70 31.06
C CYS A 24 -9.30 -3.93 30.07
N GLN A 25 -9.02 -2.65 29.82
CA GLN A 25 -9.76 -1.83 28.86
C GLN A 25 -9.33 -2.08 27.41
N LEU A 26 -8.28 -2.88 27.20
CA LEU A 26 -7.76 -3.21 25.88
C LEU A 26 -8.69 -4.14 25.08
N PHE A 27 -9.59 -4.86 25.77
CA PHE A 27 -10.43 -5.90 25.17
C PHE A 27 -11.91 -5.59 25.38
N GLU A 28 -12.69 -5.69 24.31
CA GLU A 28 -14.16 -5.55 24.39
C GLU A 28 -14.82 -6.88 24.78
N THR A 29 -14.20 -8.01 24.43
CA THR A 29 -14.71 -9.36 24.70
C THR A 29 -13.65 -10.32 25.25
N ASP A 30 -14.10 -11.40 25.89
CA ASP A 30 -13.22 -12.50 26.31
C ASP A 30 -12.56 -13.22 25.12
N GLU A 31 -13.20 -13.16 23.94
CA GLU A 31 -12.66 -13.72 22.70
C GLU A 31 -11.45 -12.91 22.22
N ASP A 32 -11.52 -11.58 22.22
CA ASP A 32 -10.41 -10.69 21.88
C ASP A 32 -9.20 -10.95 22.79
N LYS A 33 -9.47 -11.13 24.09
CA LYS A 33 -8.43 -11.44 25.07
C LYS A 33 -7.77 -12.79 24.81
N ARG A 34 -8.52 -13.82 24.39
CA ARG A 34 -7.95 -15.12 24.02
C ARG A 34 -7.06 -14.99 22.79
N LEU A 35 -7.59 -14.37 21.73
CA LEU A 35 -6.86 -14.16 20.47
C LEU A 35 -5.59 -13.33 20.67
N PHE A 36 -5.63 -12.32 21.56
CA PHE A 36 -4.46 -11.55 21.96
C PHE A 36 -3.39 -12.40 22.64
N ASN A 37 -3.79 -13.28 23.57
CA ASN A 37 -2.85 -14.18 24.24
C ASN A 37 -2.26 -15.22 23.28
N ASP A 38 -3.07 -15.75 22.37
CA ASP A 38 -2.61 -16.65 21.31
C ASP A 38 -1.60 -15.94 20.40
N LEU A 39 -1.86 -14.67 20.04
CA LEU A 39 -0.97 -13.85 19.24
C LEU A 39 0.38 -13.57 19.94
N LYS A 40 0.40 -13.37 21.26
CA LYS A 40 1.65 -13.22 22.04
C LYS A 40 2.53 -14.46 22.02
N GLN A 41 1.93 -15.64 21.85
CA GLN A 41 2.65 -16.91 21.79
C GLN A 41 2.97 -17.33 20.34
N TYR A 42 2.37 -16.66 19.36
CA TYR A 42 2.59 -16.94 17.97
C TYR A 42 3.96 -16.40 17.55
N GLU A 43 4.87 -17.29 17.12
CA GLU A 43 6.21 -16.93 16.64
C GLU A 43 6.27 -16.78 15.10
N GLY A 44 5.20 -17.17 14.41
CA GLY A 44 5.11 -17.09 12.96
C GLY A 44 4.89 -15.66 12.43
N ARG A 45 4.73 -15.56 11.11
CA ARG A 45 4.48 -14.28 10.43
C ARG A 45 3.02 -14.15 10.03
N ILE A 46 2.55 -12.91 10.05
CA ILE A 46 1.18 -12.54 9.72
C ILE A 46 1.23 -11.94 8.31
N VAL A 47 1.19 -12.84 7.32
CA VAL A 47 1.36 -12.52 5.90
C VAL A 47 0.47 -13.40 5.03
N LYS A 48 -0.46 -12.78 4.30
CA LYS A 48 -1.33 -13.37 3.26
C LYS A 48 -2.11 -14.62 3.73
N ASP A 49 -1.47 -15.79 3.71
CA ASP A 49 -2.05 -17.09 4.05
C ASP A 49 -1.56 -17.58 5.43
N GLU A 50 -0.43 -17.09 5.92
CA GLU A 50 0.14 -17.39 7.24
C GLU A 50 -0.35 -16.35 8.27
N GLY A 51 -0.80 -16.81 9.44
CA GLY A 51 -1.18 -15.94 10.55
C GLY A 51 -2.40 -15.03 10.29
N LYS A 52 -3.18 -15.27 9.23
CA LYS A 52 -4.30 -14.43 8.80
C LYS A 52 -5.32 -14.15 9.91
N GLY A 53 -5.62 -15.15 10.76
CA GLY A 53 -6.55 -14.98 11.88
C GLY A 53 -6.08 -13.98 12.95
N TYR A 54 -4.77 -13.69 13.00
CA TYR A 54 -4.20 -12.68 13.90
C TYR A 54 -4.12 -11.29 13.26
N GLU A 55 -4.40 -11.17 11.96
CA GLU A 55 -4.44 -9.88 11.29
C GLU A 55 -5.57 -9.03 11.87
N ASP A 56 -6.77 -9.60 12.05
CA ASP A 56 -7.91 -8.86 12.62
C ASP A 56 -7.64 -8.37 14.05
N VAL A 57 -6.88 -9.14 14.84
CA VAL A 57 -6.48 -8.80 16.21
C VAL A 57 -5.51 -7.61 16.23
N LEU A 58 -4.49 -7.63 15.38
CA LEU A 58 -3.59 -6.49 15.24
C LEU A 58 -4.30 -5.25 14.68
N ASP A 59 -5.37 -5.44 13.88
CA ASP A 59 -6.20 -4.36 13.34
C ASP A 59 -7.16 -3.73 14.35
N SER A 60 -7.55 -4.48 15.39
CA SER A 60 -8.41 -3.96 16.45
C SER A 60 -7.63 -3.23 17.54
N LEU A 61 -6.40 -3.65 17.84
CA LEU A 61 -5.58 -3.10 18.95
C LEU A 61 -4.87 -1.80 18.60
N LEU A 62 -4.60 -1.59 17.31
CA LEU A 62 -3.88 -0.43 16.81
C LEU A 62 -4.87 0.37 15.95
N PRO A 63 -4.68 1.69 15.80
CA PRO A 63 -5.53 2.48 14.90
C PRO A 63 -5.62 1.75 13.56
N LYS A 64 -6.84 1.35 13.19
CA LYS A 64 -7.16 0.47 12.05
C LYS A 64 -6.19 0.68 10.89
N ARG A 65 -5.49 -0.37 10.45
CA ARG A 65 -4.57 -0.28 9.32
C ARG A 65 -5.35 0.06 8.06
N VAL A 66 -4.82 1.00 7.28
CA VAL A 66 -4.85 1.02 5.80
C VAL A 66 -6.21 0.63 5.17
N GLY A 67 -7.31 1.18 5.68
CA GLY A 67 -8.37 1.69 4.82
C GLY A 67 -8.03 3.13 4.46
N GLY A 68 -6.85 3.34 3.86
CA GLY A 68 -6.33 4.70 3.75
C GLY A 68 -4.97 4.89 3.10
N ALA A 69 -3.97 4.00 3.14
CA ALA A 69 -2.69 4.34 2.49
C ALA A 69 -2.83 4.43 0.97
N SER A 70 -3.43 3.42 0.34
CA SER A 70 -3.70 3.46 -1.10
C SER A 70 -4.70 4.55 -1.46
N GLU A 71 -5.75 4.74 -0.66
CA GLU A 71 -6.75 5.80 -0.85
C GLU A 71 -6.15 7.20 -0.66
N LEU A 72 -5.31 7.42 0.36
CA LEU A 72 -4.59 8.67 0.61
C LEU A 72 -3.56 8.93 -0.50
N LEU A 73 -2.88 7.90 -0.98
CA LEU A 73 -1.97 8.04 -2.12
C LEU A 73 -2.74 8.39 -3.39
N VAL A 74 -3.92 7.81 -3.63
CA VAL A 74 -4.82 8.19 -4.73
C VAL A 74 -5.31 9.62 -4.56
N TYR A 75 -5.80 9.99 -3.36
CA TYR A 75 -6.25 11.34 -3.03
C TYR A 75 -5.15 12.38 -3.26
N ALA A 76 -3.96 12.13 -2.71
CA ALA A 76 -2.79 12.99 -2.88
C ALA A 76 -2.38 13.10 -4.36
N TYR A 77 -2.43 11.98 -5.10
CA TYR A 77 -2.16 11.98 -6.54
C TYR A 77 -3.17 12.85 -7.31
N LEU A 78 -4.47 12.68 -7.09
CA LEU A 78 -5.53 13.43 -7.75
C LEU A 78 -5.41 14.93 -7.52
N ILE A 79 -5.14 15.36 -6.28
CA ILE A 79 -4.94 16.78 -5.94
C ILE A 79 -3.70 17.33 -6.62
N ARG A 80 -2.59 16.62 -6.47
CA ARG A 80 -1.29 17.08 -6.97
C ARG A 80 -1.27 17.21 -8.49
N LYS A 81 -1.85 16.24 -9.19
CA LYS A 81 -1.98 16.22 -10.65
C LYS A 81 -3.19 17.02 -11.15
N LYS A 82 -3.86 17.78 -10.27
CA LYS A 82 -4.96 18.69 -10.61
C LYS A 82 -6.06 18.02 -11.43
N TYR A 83 -6.51 16.85 -11.00
CA TYR A 83 -7.62 16.16 -11.66
C TYR A 83 -8.99 16.83 -11.43
N GLY A 84 -9.09 17.81 -10.54
CA GLY A 84 -10.33 18.49 -10.18
C GLY A 84 -10.50 18.57 -8.66
N TYR A 85 -11.72 18.87 -8.22
CA TYR A 85 -12.05 18.93 -6.80
C TYR A 85 -12.44 17.54 -6.29
N VAL A 86 -11.69 17.02 -5.32
CA VAL A 86 -11.88 15.67 -4.77
C VAL A 86 -12.70 15.73 -3.49
N VAL A 87 -13.86 15.09 -3.49
CA VAL A 87 -14.74 14.94 -2.31
C VAL A 87 -14.50 13.55 -1.71
N PRO A 88 -13.86 13.44 -0.53
CA PRO A 88 -13.68 12.16 0.14
C PRO A 88 -14.99 11.66 0.76
N LEU A 89 -15.35 10.42 0.45
CA LEU A 89 -16.58 9.76 0.93
C LEU A 89 -16.29 8.55 1.83
N LEU A 90 -15.02 8.33 2.20
CA LEU A 90 -14.53 7.24 3.06
C LEU A 90 -15.32 7.07 4.38
N GLN A 91 -15.87 8.16 4.91
CA GLN A 91 -16.68 8.16 6.14
C GLN A 91 -18.19 8.11 5.90
N ALA A 92 -18.64 8.30 4.66
CA ALA A 92 -20.04 8.42 4.30
C ALA A 92 -20.58 7.09 3.73
N GLN A 93 -20.62 6.04 4.54
CA GLN A 93 -20.89 4.68 4.03
C GLN A 93 -22.33 4.44 3.54
N ARG A 94 -23.26 5.38 3.74
CA ARG A 94 -24.69 5.27 3.39
C ARG A 94 -25.30 6.65 3.11
N LEU A 95 -25.15 7.14 1.87
CA LEU A 95 -25.57 8.51 1.53
C LEU A 95 -27.05 8.65 1.17
N LEU A 96 -27.60 7.69 0.42
CA LEU A 96 -28.94 7.80 -0.17
C LEU A 96 -29.70 6.50 0.07
N GLY A 97 -30.96 6.59 0.46
CA GLY A 97 -31.83 5.43 0.55
C GLY A 97 -33.30 5.80 0.72
N ASN A 98 -34.17 5.06 0.04
CA ASN A 98 -35.60 5.06 0.29
C ASN A 98 -36.02 3.62 0.60
N GLN A 99 -36.87 3.43 1.61
CA GLN A 99 -37.44 2.12 1.97
C GLN A 99 -36.41 0.99 2.23
N GLY A 100 -35.32 1.28 2.94
CA GLY A 100 -34.41 0.25 3.47
C GLY A 100 -33.28 -0.22 2.55
N LYS A 101 -33.15 0.32 1.33
CA LYS A 101 -31.95 0.13 0.48
C LYS A 101 -31.10 1.40 0.52
N TYR A 102 -29.87 1.28 1.03
CA TYR A 102 -28.88 2.35 1.01
C TYR A 102 -27.92 2.15 -0.17
N ILE A 103 -27.50 3.26 -0.76
CA ILE A 103 -26.44 3.30 -1.77
C ILE A 103 -25.13 3.54 -1.03
N ILE A 104 -24.17 2.65 -1.28
CA ILE A 104 -22.79 2.81 -0.82
C ILE A 104 -22.06 3.62 -1.89
N PRO A 105 -21.49 4.79 -1.55
CA PRO A 105 -20.73 5.58 -2.50
C PRO A 105 -19.36 4.97 -2.80
N PRO A 106 -18.72 5.42 -3.89
CA PRO A 106 -17.30 5.16 -4.09
C PRO A 106 -16.45 5.91 -3.05
N ASP A 107 -15.17 5.54 -2.93
CA ASP A 107 -14.24 6.18 -1.98
C ASP A 107 -14.12 7.71 -2.16
N PHE A 108 -14.12 8.20 -3.41
CA PHE A 108 -14.14 9.62 -3.73
C PHE A 108 -15.14 9.98 -4.83
N LEU A 109 -15.62 11.23 -4.82
CA LEU A 109 -16.15 11.89 -6.01
C LEU A 109 -15.13 12.90 -6.53
N LEU A 110 -14.90 12.88 -7.84
CA LEU A 110 -14.10 13.84 -8.57
C LEU A 110 -15.03 14.78 -9.33
N LEU A 111 -15.04 16.05 -8.94
CA LEU A 111 -15.81 17.11 -9.59
C LEU A 111 -14.89 17.90 -10.53
N ARG A 112 -15.24 17.94 -11.81
CA ARG A 112 -14.48 18.64 -12.86
C ARG A 112 -15.01 20.04 -13.12
N SER A 113 -14.13 20.91 -13.58
CA SER A 113 -14.46 22.31 -13.94
C SER A 113 -15.58 22.44 -14.99
N LYS A 114 -15.72 21.46 -15.89
CA LYS A 114 -16.75 21.41 -16.94
C LYS A 114 -18.08 20.79 -16.49
N GLY A 115 -18.21 20.45 -15.21
CA GLY A 115 -19.42 19.84 -14.63
C GLY A 115 -19.46 18.31 -14.72
N GLU A 116 -18.43 17.67 -15.29
CA GLU A 116 -18.29 16.21 -15.27
C GLU A 116 -18.05 15.75 -13.82
N THR A 117 -18.73 14.68 -13.42
CA THR A 117 -18.59 14.07 -12.09
C THR A 117 -18.26 12.60 -12.26
N PHE A 118 -17.21 12.16 -11.58
CA PHE A 118 -16.76 10.77 -11.59
C PHE A 118 -16.70 10.23 -10.17
N GLY A 119 -17.13 8.99 -9.96
CA GLY A 119 -16.75 8.23 -8.78
C GLY A 119 -15.37 7.63 -8.96
N ILE A 120 -14.56 7.61 -7.91
CA ILE A 120 -13.25 6.96 -7.89
C ILE A 120 -13.28 5.93 -6.76
N GLU A 121 -13.14 4.66 -7.13
CA GLU A 121 -13.12 3.53 -6.21
C GLU A 121 -11.71 2.94 -6.16
N VAL A 122 -11.12 2.82 -4.97
CA VAL A 122 -9.76 2.35 -4.79
C VAL A 122 -9.75 0.86 -4.48
N GLY A 123 -9.04 0.09 -5.30
CA GLY A 123 -8.95 -1.35 -5.18
C GLY A 123 -10.08 -2.11 -5.89
N VAL A 124 -9.93 -3.43 -5.96
CA VAL A 124 -10.81 -4.34 -6.73
C VAL A 124 -11.76 -5.11 -5.81
N GLY A 125 -12.78 -5.77 -6.37
CA GLY A 125 -13.70 -6.65 -5.63
C GLY A 125 -14.97 -5.97 -5.11
N LYS A 126 -15.20 -4.70 -5.48
CA LYS A 126 -16.39 -3.92 -5.11
C LYS A 126 -17.31 -3.65 -6.32
N GLU A 127 -17.24 -4.48 -7.37
CA GLU A 127 -17.92 -4.26 -8.65
C GLU A 127 -19.44 -4.12 -8.51
N ARG A 128 -20.05 -4.89 -7.59
CA ARG A 128 -21.49 -4.79 -7.31
C ARG A 128 -21.87 -3.44 -6.71
N GLN A 129 -21.05 -2.91 -5.80
CA GLN A 129 -21.28 -1.61 -5.16
C GLN A 129 -21.14 -0.48 -6.19
N ILE A 130 -20.06 -0.54 -6.98
CA ILE A 130 -19.77 0.35 -8.10
C ILE A 130 -20.93 0.40 -9.10
N ALA A 131 -21.41 -0.76 -9.55
CA ALA A 131 -22.51 -0.86 -10.50
C ALA A 131 -23.83 -0.33 -9.92
N SER A 132 -24.10 -0.62 -8.64
CA SER A 132 -25.30 -0.11 -7.96
C SER A 132 -25.28 1.41 -7.82
N PHE A 133 -24.15 2.00 -7.40
CA PHE A 133 -24.01 3.45 -7.28
C PHE A 133 -24.19 4.13 -8.63
N SER A 134 -23.48 3.64 -9.66
CA SER A 134 -23.53 4.21 -11.00
C SER A 134 -24.92 4.16 -11.60
N THR A 135 -25.64 3.04 -11.40
CA THR A 135 -27.00 2.84 -11.94
C THR A 135 -28.01 3.81 -11.32
N VAL A 136 -27.91 4.08 -10.02
CA VAL A 136 -28.89 4.93 -9.32
C VAL A 136 -28.56 6.42 -9.46
N THR A 137 -27.28 6.78 -9.48
CA THR A 137 -26.84 8.19 -9.52
C THR A 137 -26.56 8.70 -10.93
N SER A 138 -26.43 7.80 -11.91
CA SER A 138 -25.90 8.10 -13.26
C SER A 138 -24.48 8.67 -13.26
N ILE A 139 -23.76 8.59 -12.14
CA ILE A 139 -22.36 9.00 -12.02
C ILE A 139 -21.48 7.79 -12.38
N PRO A 140 -20.67 7.85 -13.45
CA PRO A 140 -19.73 6.78 -13.77
C PRO A 140 -18.64 6.68 -12.71
N VAL A 141 -18.28 5.45 -12.35
CA VAL A 141 -17.28 5.16 -11.33
C VAL A 141 -16.10 4.42 -11.95
N PHE A 142 -14.89 4.89 -11.68
CA PHE A 142 -13.64 4.27 -12.13
C PHE A 142 -12.96 3.55 -10.98
N THR A 143 -12.60 2.30 -11.22
CA THR A 143 -11.72 1.56 -10.30
C THR A 143 -10.28 1.96 -10.55
N VAL A 144 -9.59 2.36 -9.49
CA VAL A 144 -8.20 2.80 -9.53
C VAL A 144 -7.33 2.02 -8.55
N THR A 145 -6.03 2.03 -8.78
CA THR A 145 -5.04 1.44 -7.86
C THR A 145 -3.75 2.24 -7.88
N VAL A 146 -3.01 2.23 -6.78
CA VAL A 146 -1.63 2.73 -6.76
C VAL A 146 -0.74 1.66 -7.37
N GLY A 147 0.18 2.02 -8.26
CA GLY A 147 0.96 1.05 -9.01
C GLY A 147 0.17 0.49 -10.20
N SER A 148 0.24 -0.82 -10.44
CA SER A 148 -0.58 -1.47 -11.48
C SER A 148 -1.55 -2.46 -10.87
N PHE A 149 -2.56 -2.89 -11.63
CA PHE A 149 -3.52 -3.90 -11.14
C PHE A 149 -2.86 -5.26 -10.90
N GLU A 150 -1.83 -5.61 -11.68
CA GLU A 150 -1.07 -6.85 -11.52
C GLU A 150 -0.09 -6.78 -10.35
N GLN A 151 0.40 -5.58 -10.04
CA GLN A 151 1.39 -5.32 -9.00
C GLN A 151 1.04 -4.01 -8.29
N PRO A 152 0.01 -4.04 -7.41
CA PRO A 152 -0.42 -2.87 -6.69
C PRO A 152 0.64 -2.45 -5.67
N GLN A 153 0.73 -1.14 -5.46
CA GLN A 153 1.53 -0.51 -4.42
C GLN A 153 0.69 -0.24 -3.17
N PRO A 154 1.33 -0.14 -1.98
CA PRO A 154 2.77 -0.34 -1.73
C PRO A 154 3.23 -1.79 -1.96
N TYR A 155 4.52 -2.00 -2.19
CA TYR A 155 5.08 -3.34 -2.45
C TYR A 155 5.54 -4.01 -1.15
N ARG A 156 5.57 -5.35 -1.12
CA ARG A 156 6.32 -6.09 -0.10
C ARG A 156 7.62 -6.64 -0.68
N CYS A 157 8.67 -6.62 0.14
CA CYS A 157 9.95 -7.21 -0.20
C CYS A 157 9.81 -8.73 -0.30
N GLY A 158 10.19 -9.33 -1.43
CA GLY A 158 10.11 -10.77 -1.64
C GLY A 158 10.99 -11.61 -0.69
N LYS A 159 11.98 -11.01 -0.02
CA LYS A 159 12.89 -11.71 0.90
C LYS A 159 12.46 -11.64 2.36
N CYS A 160 12.17 -10.44 2.85
CA CYS A 160 11.85 -10.21 4.26
C CYS A 160 10.36 -9.96 4.52
N LEU A 161 9.54 -9.89 3.46
CA LEU A 161 8.08 -9.69 3.50
C LEU A 161 7.59 -8.36 4.12
N LYS A 162 8.51 -7.52 4.60
CA LYS A 162 8.27 -6.13 5.02
C LYS A 162 7.82 -5.27 3.84
N TRP A 163 7.04 -4.24 4.11
CA TRP A 163 6.67 -3.24 3.11
C TRP A 163 7.90 -2.49 2.60
N ILE A 164 7.85 -2.12 1.33
CA ILE A 164 8.81 -1.22 0.69
C ILE A 164 8.21 0.17 0.78
N ILE A 165 8.81 1.00 1.62
CA ILE A 165 8.40 2.38 1.85
C ILE A 165 9.05 3.33 0.85
N TYR A 166 8.45 4.51 0.67
CA TYR A 166 8.97 5.53 -0.24
C TYR A 166 10.17 6.26 0.36
N CYS A 167 11.18 6.49 -0.46
CA CYS A 167 12.35 7.30 -0.12
C CYS A 167 11.95 8.78 0.07
N ASP A 168 12.61 9.48 1.00
CA ASP A 168 12.39 10.93 1.22
C ASP A 168 12.52 11.75 -0.07
N LYS A 169 13.45 11.37 -0.96
CA LYS A 169 13.60 12.07 -2.25
C LYS A 169 12.40 11.88 -3.17
N VAL A 170 11.78 10.70 -3.14
CA VAL A 170 10.52 10.44 -3.86
C VAL A 170 9.41 11.29 -3.27
N ILE A 171 9.31 11.35 -1.94
CA ILE A 171 8.31 12.17 -1.25
C ILE A 171 8.47 13.63 -1.64
N GLU A 172 9.69 14.17 -1.64
CA GLU A 172 9.99 15.55 -2.04
C GLU A 172 9.62 15.84 -3.50
N ILE A 173 10.01 14.97 -4.43
CA ILE A 173 9.70 15.13 -5.86
C ILE A 173 8.19 15.08 -6.09
N CYS A 174 7.49 14.16 -5.43
CA CYS A 174 6.03 14.10 -5.45
C CYS A 174 5.43 15.37 -4.84
N ALA A 175 5.82 15.80 -3.63
CA ALA A 175 5.26 16.98 -3.00
C ALA A 175 5.37 18.24 -3.88
N ASN A 176 6.44 18.35 -4.66
CA ASN A 176 6.67 19.46 -5.60
C ASN A 176 6.09 19.25 -7.02
N ASN A 177 5.37 18.15 -7.25
CA ASN A 177 4.83 17.75 -8.56
C ASN A 177 5.88 17.67 -9.68
N GLN A 178 7.07 17.19 -9.36
CA GLN A 178 8.21 17.12 -10.28
C GLN A 178 8.45 15.72 -10.86
N ASP A 179 7.69 14.71 -10.46
CA ASP A 179 7.81 13.32 -10.92
C ASP A 179 7.53 13.14 -12.41
N GLY A 180 6.67 13.97 -13.02
CA GLY A 180 6.20 13.78 -14.40
C GLY A 180 5.50 12.42 -14.54
N ASP A 181 5.86 11.65 -15.56
CA ASP A 181 5.36 10.29 -15.82
C ASP A 181 6.29 9.19 -15.25
N ARG A 182 7.28 9.57 -14.44
CA ARG A 182 8.25 8.62 -13.89
C ARG A 182 7.60 7.68 -12.89
N LYS A 183 7.90 6.39 -13.02
CA LYS A 183 7.45 5.33 -12.09
C LYS A 183 8.46 5.01 -11.00
N TYR A 184 9.67 5.55 -11.13
CA TYR A 184 10.77 5.37 -10.20
C TYR A 184 11.86 6.43 -10.43
N LEU A 185 12.73 6.57 -9.44
CA LEU A 185 14.03 7.23 -9.57
C LEU A 185 15.14 6.18 -9.65
N GLU A 186 16.17 6.46 -10.43
CA GLU A 186 17.37 5.63 -10.46
C GLU A 186 18.25 5.97 -9.24
N CYS A 187 18.48 4.98 -8.38
CA CYS A 187 19.18 5.23 -7.13
C CYS A 187 20.67 5.53 -7.36
N GLU A 188 21.28 5.01 -8.43
CA GLU A 188 22.71 5.19 -8.72
C GLU A 188 23.07 6.65 -9.00
N GLU A 189 22.12 7.46 -9.46
CA GLU A 189 22.31 8.89 -9.73
C GLU A 189 21.96 9.78 -8.52
N CYS A 190 21.53 9.19 -7.41
CA CYS A 190 21.07 9.92 -6.24
C CYS A 190 22.25 10.38 -5.37
N PRO A 191 22.29 11.65 -4.91
CA PRO A 191 23.30 12.11 -3.94
C PRO A 191 23.28 11.33 -2.61
N LEU A 192 22.14 10.72 -2.27
CA LEU A 192 21.97 9.90 -1.07
C LEU A 192 22.38 8.43 -1.31
N PHE A 193 22.92 8.09 -2.47
CA PHE A 193 23.41 6.76 -2.79
C PHE A 193 24.75 6.50 -2.09
N ASN A 194 24.67 6.12 -0.81
CA ASN A 194 25.81 5.85 0.05
C ASN A 194 26.47 4.50 -0.29
N ASP A 195 27.15 4.38 -1.44
CA ASP A 195 27.74 3.12 -1.94
C ASP A 195 26.74 1.94 -1.97
N GLY A 196 25.48 2.21 -2.30
CA GLY A 196 24.40 1.22 -2.23
C GLY A 196 23.88 0.90 -0.82
N LYS A 197 24.22 1.70 0.20
CA LYS A 197 23.75 1.53 1.59
C LYS A 197 22.49 2.31 1.94
N CYS A 198 21.92 3.09 1.00
CA CYS A 198 20.65 3.77 1.26
C CYS A 198 19.56 2.72 1.59
N PRO A 199 18.83 2.86 2.72
CA PRO A 199 17.88 1.84 3.18
C PRO A 199 16.65 1.72 2.27
N PHE A 200 16.39 2.73 1.45
CA PHE A 200 15.23 2.81 0.56
C PHE A 200 15.50 2.27 -0.86
N ILE A 201 16.69 1.73 -1.11
CA ILE A 201 17.00 1.16 -2.43
C ILE A 201 16.19 -0.13 -2.62
N VAL A 202 15.45 -0.17 -3.72
CA VAL A 202 14.67 -1.31 -4.14
C VAL A 202 15.36 -1.97 -5.32
N TYR A 203 15.66 -3.25 -5.18
CA TYR A 203 16.05 -4.09 -6.30
C TYR A 203 14.81 -4.71 -6.94
N HIS A 204 14.68 -4.63 -8.27
CA HIS A 204 13.63 -5.30 -9.03
C HIS A 204 14.24 -6.23 -10.07
N GLY A 205 14.23 -7.53 -9.79
CA GLY A 205 14.87 -8.53 -10.63
C GLY A 205 14.81 -9.93 -10.01
N PRO A 206 15.48 -10.92 -10.61
CA PRO A 206 15.60 -12.25 -10.04
C PRO A 206 16.44 -12.22 -8.74
N ALA A 207 15.94 -12.87 -7.70
CA ALA A 207 16.66 -13.18 -6.46
C ALA A 207 15.99 -14.39 -5.78
N HIS A 208 16.66 -14.98 -4.79
CA HIS A 208 16.03 -15.97 -3.95
C HIS A 208 15.08 -15.28 -2.98
N ASP A 209 13.81 -15.66 -3.00
CA ASP A 209 12.78 -15.12 -2.14
C ASP A 209 12.91 -15.61 -0.68
N TYR A 210 11.88 -15.38 0.11
CA TYR A 210 11.80 -15.84 1.49
C TYR A 210 11.92 -17.37 1.61
N GLU A 211 11.28 -18.13 0.71
CA GLU A 211 11.30 -19.60 0.69
C GLU A 211 12.62 -20.15 0.13
N GLY A 212 13.48 -19.27 -0.42
CA GLY A 212 14.70 -19.66 -1.09
C GLY A 212 14.51 -19.99 -2.56
N GLU A 213 13.32 -19.71 -3.11
CA GLU A 213 12.99 -19.97 -4.51
C GLU A 213 13.41 -18.79 -5.38
N GLU A 214 13.90 -19.07 -6.59
CA GLU A 214 14.23 -18.01 -7.56
C GLU A 214 12.94 -17.36 -8.06
N ARG A 215 12.74 -16.09 -7.74
CA ARG A 215 11.61 -15.31 -8.23
C ARG A 215 12.04 -13.93 -8.70
N LYS A 216 11.27 -13.37 -9.63
CA LYS A 216 11.41 -11.98 -10.06
C LYS A 216 10.40 -11.10 -9.32
N LEU A 217 10.85 -10.50 -8.23
CA LEU A 217 10.03 -9.63 -7.36
C LEU A 217 10.76 -8.31 -7.09
N ARG A 218 10.17 -7.48 -6.22
CA ARG A 218 10.83 -6.33 -5.62
C ARG A 218 11.37 -6.71 -4.26
N TYR A 219 12.56 -6.23 -3.96
CA TYR A 219 13.29 -6.53 -2.75
C TYR A 219 13.89 -5.25 -2.18
N HIS A 220 13.95 -5.14 -0.86
CA HIS A 220 14.95 -4.26 -0.26
C HIS A 220 16.32 -4.71 -0.73
N TYR A 221 17.10 -3.81 -1.31
CA TYR A 221 18.42 -4.16 -1.82
C TYR A 221 19.31 -4.71 -0.70
N SER A 222 19.21 -4.16 0.51
CA SER A 222 19.91 -4.65 1.70
C SER A 222 19.62 -6.13 2.04
N CYS A 223 18.44 -6.65 1.69
CA CYS A 223 18.08 -8.05 1.93
C CYS A 223 18.67 -9.02 0.90
N VAL A 224 19.03 -8.54 -0.28
CA VAL A 224 19.44 -9.39 -1.41
C VAL A 224 20.76 -8.98 -2.06
N LYS A 225 21.45 -7.95 -1.55
CA LYS A 225 22.73 -7.46 -2.10
C LYS A 225 23.81 -8.54 -2.19
N ASP A 226 23.73 -9.53 -1.31
CA ASP A 226 24.69 -10.63 -1.23
C ASP A 226 24.28 -11.87 -2.03
N ASP A 227 23.06 -11.88 -2.56
CA ASP A 227 22.54 -12.95 -3.39
C ASP A 227 23.36 -13.07 -4.70
N PRO A 228 23.85 -14.28 -5.05
CA PRO A 228 24.61 -14.50 -6.28
C PRO A 228 23.88 -14.06 -7.56
N LEU A 229 22.56 -14.24 -7.62
CA LEU A 229 21.74 -13.83 -8.76
C LEU A 229 21.74 -12.32 -8.91
N VAL A 230 21.61 -11.60 -7.79
CA VAL A 230 21.63 -10.12 -7.78
C VAL A 230 23.00 -9.60 -8.19
N LYS A 231 24.09 -10.15 -7.62
CA LYS A 231 25.47 -9.76 -8.00
C LYS A 231 25.72 -9.96 -9.50
N LYS A 232 25.30 -11.11 -10.04
CA LYS A 232 25.40 -11.42 -11.48
C LYS A 232 24.55 -10.46 -12.32
N GLU A 233 23.33 -10.20 -11.89
CA GLU A 233 22.40 -9.32 -12.60
C GLU A 233 22.94 -7.90 -12.63
N LEU A 234 23.40 -7.35 -11.50
CA LEU A 234 23.99 -6.02 -11.40
C LEU A 234 25.26 -5.86 -12.26
N ALA A 235 26.13 -6.87 -12.30
CA ALA A 235 27.36 -6.85 -13.11
C ALA A 235 27.12 -6.97 -14.62
N SER A 236 25.95 -7.45 -15.05
CA SER A 236 25.62 -7.62 -16.48
C SER A 236 25.38 -6.27 -17.17
N SER A 237 26.18 -5.96 -18.20
CA SER A 237 25.95 -4.80 -19.09
C SER A 237 24.78 -4.99 -20.06
N ARG A 238 24.15 -6.16 -20.08
CA ARG A 238 23.03 -6.49 -20.99
C ARG A 238 21.65 -6.16 -20.43
N SER A 239 21.53 -5.89 -19.13
CA SER A 239 20.23 -5.60 -18.53
C SER A 239 19.80 -4.16 -18.81
N ARG A 240 18.83 -4.01 -19.72
CA ARG A 240 18.31 -2.73 -20.22
C ARG A 240 17.45 -1.92 -19.21
N LYS A 241 17.42 -2.27 -17.92
CA LYS A 241 16.54 -1.62 -16.94
C LYS A 241 17.32 -1.19 -15.71
N PRO A 242 16.92 -0.09 -15.06
CA PRO A 242 17.49 0.30 -13.79
C PRO A 242 17.19 -0.80 -12.77
N LYS A 243 18.27 -1.29 -12.16
CA LYS A 243 18.23 -2.46 -11.27
C LYS A 243 18.00 -2.05 -9.83
N LEU A 244 18.45 -0.85 -9.48
CA LEU A 244 18.36 -0.24 -8.16
C LEU A 244 17.55 1.05 -8.29
N ILE A 245 16.34 1.03 -7.75
CA ILE A 245 15.36 2.08 -7.93
C ILE A 245 14.76 2.53 -6.61
N ALA A 246 14.19 3.73 -6.59
CA ALA A 246 13.23 4.17 -5.60
C ALA A 246 11.86 4.29 -6.29
N PRO A 247 10.86 3.45 -5.98
CA PRO A 247 9.54 3.52 -6.60
C PRO A 247 8.88 4.87 -6.36
N ILE A 248 8.19 5.39 -7.38
CA ILE A 248 7.32 6.57 -7.26
C ILE A 248 5.87 6.06 -7.21
N PRO A 249 4.99 6.61 -6.34
CA PRO A 249 3.58 6.28 -6.39
C PRO A 249 2.95 6.88 -7.66
N TRP A 250 2.35 6.03 -8.50
CA TRP A 250 1.49 6.44 -9.61
C TRP A 250 0.12 5.77 -9.48
N VAL A 251 -0.91 6.33 -10.10
CA VAL A 251 -2.27 5.77 -10.09
C VAL A 251 -2.64 5.25 -11.47
N SER A 252 -3.07 3.99 -11.53
CA SER A 252 -3.66 3.36 -12.73
C SER A 252 -5.18 3.32 -12.62
N GLY A 253 -5.88 3.28 -13.76
CA GLY A 253 -7.34 3.34 -13.85
C GLY A 253 -7.89 4.74 -14.13
N LEU A 254 -7.02 5.73 -14.34
CA LEU A 254 -7.36 7.12 -14.68
C LEU A 254 -7.05 7.46 -16.14
N GLU A 255 -6.69 6.50 -16.98
CA GLU A 255 -6.18 6.73 -18.35
C GLU A 255 -7.21 7.44 -19.26
N HIS A 256 -8.49 7.34 -18.92
CA HIS A 256 -9.59 7.98 -19.64
C HIS A 256 -9.94 9.38 -19.13
N ILE A 257 -9.33 9.83 -18.03
CA ILE A 257 -9.54 11.14 -17.41
C ILE A 257 -8.25 11.95 -17.56
N LYS A 258 -8.31 13.12 -18.20
CA LYS A 258 -7.15 14.01 -18.38
C LYS A 258 -6.98 14.96 -17.20
N GLU A 259 -5.76 15.35 -16.87
CA GLU A 259 -5.46 16.44 -15.92
C GLU A 259 -6.10 17.78 -16.37
N GLU A 260 -6.40 18.71 -15.44
CA GLU A 260 -6.92 20.07 -15.72
C GLU A 260 -5.82 21.15 -15.86
#